data_AF-A0A645BR83-F1
#
_entry.id   AF-A0A645BR83-F1
#
_cell.length_a   1.000
_cell.length_b   1.000
_cell.length_c   1.000
_cell.angle_alpha   90.00
_cell.angle_beta   90.00
_cell.angle_gamma   90.00
#
_symmetry.space_group_name_H-M   'P 1'
#
loop_
_entity.id
_entity.type
_entity.pdbx_description
1 polymer ?
#
loop_
_entity_poly.entity_id
_entity_poly.type
_entity_poly.pdbx_seq_one_letter_code
_entity_poly.pdbx_strand_id
1 'polypeptide(L)'
;MSMETEQVADLDQSFRYQLSNTGLAFGKVLLKKNITAMWLVQECKRQWNGMGYNFSYPELAELAEHAEEFYAAIDTEYEGFSHPEMGHMLIKRHPKDNFSGNCPFHQDCLEGMAAGPAIEKRLGVKGQNLLADDSFWQIEAFYLAQCAYNTTLMFSPDRIIFGGGVMKQEHMKKKVQDKFVELINGYVEIPPIDSYIITPELGDNAGIIGGLALARKAVRNKQP
;
A
#
# COMPACT_ATOMS: atom_id res chain seq x y z
N MET A 1 -16.09 0.57 7.09
CA MET A 1 -16.99 1.16 6.07
C MET A 1 -17.29 2.56 6.54
N SER A 2 -16.87 3.55 5.75
CA SER A 2 -17.01 4.97 6.05
C SER A 2 -17.67 5.69 4.87
N MET A 3 -18.32 6.82 5.14
CA MET A 3 -18.98 7.64 4.15
C MET A 3 -18.80 9.11 4.51
N GLU A 4 -18.41 9.94 3.54
CA GLU A 4 -18.38 11.38 3.71
C GLU A 4 -19.77 11.97 3.49
N THR A 5 -20.15 12.87 4.39
CA THR A 5 -21.41 13.58 4.37
C THR A 5 -21.14 15.07 4.47
N GLU A 6 -22.03 15.87 3.89
CA GLU A 6 -21.97 17.33 3.98
C GLU A 6 -22.29 17.85 5.39
N GLN A 7 -22.93 17.03 6.21
CA GLN A 7 -23.47 17.39 7.51
C GLN A 7 -23.34 16.21 8.47
N VAL A 8 -23.32 16.50 9.77
CA VAL A 8 -23.33 15.49 10.83
C VAL A 8 -24.55 14.59 10.66
N ALA A 9 -24.34 13.27 10.65
CA ALA A 9 -25.42 12.31 10.56
C ALA A 9 -26.25 12.31 11.85
N ASP A 10 -27.53 11.94 11.71
CA ASP A 10 -28.49 11.90 12.82
C ASP A 10 -27.92 11.18 14.06
N LEU A 11 -27.96 11.86 15.21
CA LEU A 11 -27.28 11.41 16.43
C LEU A 11 -27.89 10.12 16.98
N ASP A 12 -29.21 10.02 17.00
CA ASP A 12 -29.94 8.86 17.53
C ASP A 12 -29.70 7.61 16.67
N GLN A 13 -29.72 7.78 15.34
CA GLN A 13 -29.38 6.71 14.42
C GLN A 13 -27.89 6.36 14.47
N SER A 14 -27.00 7.35 14.55
CA SER A 14 -25.55 7.11 14.65
C SER A 14 -25.23 6.29 15.89
N PHE A 15 -25.85 6.62 17.03
CA PHE A 15 -25.73 5.84 18.27
C PHE A 15 -26.28 4.41 18.10
N ARG A 16 -27.50 4.28 17.57
CA ARG A 16 -28.16 2.97 17.35
C ARG A 16 -27.34 2.04 16.47
N TYR A 17 -26.63 2.57 15.48
CA TYR A 17 -25.85 1.79 14.53
C TYR A 17 -24.35 1.74 14.83
N GLN A 18 -23.92 2.27 15.99
CA GLN A 18 -22.52 2.34 16.42
C GLN A 18 -21.63 3.02 15.38
N LEU A 19 -22.12 4.14 14.86
CA LEU A 19 -21.44 4.98 13.88
C LEU A 19 -20.92 6.24 14.57
N SER A 20 -19.70 6.64 14.24
CA SER A 20 -19.06 7.87 14.74
C SER A 20 -19.04 8.93 13.64
N ASN A 21 -19.35 10.18 14.01
CA ASN A 21 -19.24 11.37 13.15
C ASN A 21 -17.92 12.09 13.43
N THR A 22 -17.05 12.24 12.43
CA THR A 22 -15.74 12.89 12.55
C THR A 22 -15.64 14.06 11.57
N GLY A 23 -15.31 15.27 12.03
CA GLY A 23 -15.13 16.42 11.14
C GLY A 23 -13.89 16.29 10.25
N LEU A 24 -13.98 16.74 8.99
CA LEU A 24 -12.91 16.75 7.98
C LEU A 24 -12.61 18.17 7.48
N ALA A 25 -11.52 18.32 6.71
CA ALA A 25 -11.22 19.55 5.99
C ALA A 25 -12.34 19.96 5.01
N PHE A 26 -12.43 21.26 4.70
CA PHE A 26 -13.45 21.83 3.81
C PHE A 26 -14.92 21.63 4.25
N GLY A 27 -15.15 21.39 5.55
CA GLY A 27 -16.49 21.34 6.14
C GLY A 27 -17.25 20.02 5.97
N LYS A 28 -16.57 18.93 5.60
CA LYS A 28 -17.18 17.60 5.48
C LYS A 28 -17.19 16.84 6.81
N VAL A 29 -18.00 15.78 6.89
CA VAL A 29 -18.07 14.87 8.04
C VAL A 29 -17.92 13.42 7.57
N LEU A 30 -17.09 12.64 8.25
CA LEU A 30 -16.92 11.21 8.01
C LEU A 30 -17.77 10.41 8.99
N LEU A 31 -18.63 9.53 8.49
CA LEU A 31 -19.44 8.60 9.28
C LEU A 31 -18.84 7.18 9.20
N LYS A 32 -18.38 6.60 10.31
CA LYS A 32 -17.68 5.28 10.34
C LYS A 32 -18.27 4.32 11.37
N LYS A 33 -18.39 3.03 11.03
CA LYS A 33 -18.76 1.95 11.97
C LYS A 33 -17.60 1.57 12.88
N ASN A 34 -17.80 1.64 14.19
CA ASN A 34 -16.75 1.46 15.19
C ASN A 34 -16.61 -0.01 15.60
N ILE A 35 -15.71 -0.78 14.98
CA ILE A 35 -15.29 -2.12 15.47
C ILE A 35 -13.83 -2.40 15.08
N THR A 36 -12.85 -1.73 15.71
CA THR A 36 -11.43 -2.04 15.41
C THR A 36 -10.47 -2.13 16.61
N ALA A 37 -10.92 -1.94 17.86
CA ALA A 37 -9.98 -1.79 18.99
C ALA A 37 -9.78 -3.03 19.89
N MET A 38 -10.62 -4.08 19.80
CA MET A 38 -10.55 -5.19 20.77
C MET A 38 -9.31 -6.08 20.61
N TRP A 39 -8.80 -6.22 19.39
CA TRP A 39 -7.63 -7.05 19.10
C TRP A 39 -6.35 -6.51 19.77
N LEU A 40 -6.21 -5.18 19.87
CA LEU A 40 -5.08 -4.55 20.56
C LEU A 40 -5.04 -4.95 22.03
N VAL A 41 -6.20 -4.86 22.70
CA VAL A 41 -6.32 -5.24 24.12
C VAL A 41 -6.02 -6.73 24.32
N GLN A 42 -6.40 -7.57 23.35
CA GLN A 42 -6.10 -9.01 23.36
C GLN A 42 -4.60 -9.29 23.20
N GLU A 43 -3.91 -8.60 22.29
CA GLU A 43 -2.48 -8.78 22.04
C GLU A 43 -1.62 -8.21 23.18
N CYS A 44 -1.95 -7.03 23.72
CA CYS A 44 -1.31 -6.49 24.92
C CYS A 44 -1.45 -7.47 26.11
N LYS A 45 -2.65 -8.00 26.34
CA LYS A 45 -2.89 -9.01 27.37
C LYS A 45 -2.04 -10.26 27.15
N ARG A 46 -1.85 -10.71 25.89
CA ARG A 46 -1.00 -11.87 25.57
C ARG A 46 0.46 -11.61 25.95
N GLN A 47 1.00 -10.44 25.61
CA GLN A 47 2.37 -10.03 25.95
C GLN A 47 2.57 -9.92 27.47
N TRP A 48 1.65 -9.25 28.17
CA TRP A 48 1.71 -9.10 29.62
C TRP A 48 1.68 -10.44 30.35
N ASN A 49 0.86 -11.40 29.92
CA ASN A 49 0.88 -12.75 30.51
C ASN A 49 2.26 -13.42 30.33
N GLY A 50 2.90 -13.23 29.16
CA GLY A 50 4.26 -13.71 28.90
C GLY A 50 5.33 -13.07 29.78
N MET A 51 5.07 -11.87 30.28
CA MET A 51 5.91 -11.14 31.24
C MET A 51 5.56 -11.47 32.71
N GLY A 52 4.59 -12.36 32.95
CA GLY A 52 4.13 -12.75 34.29
C GLY A 52 3.00 -11.90 34.86
N TYR A 53 2.50 -10.91 34.12
CA TYR A 53 1.36 -10.08 34.51
C TYR A 53 0.05 -10.67 33.98
N ASN A 54 -0.70 -11.35 34.83
CA ASN A 54 -1.90 -12.10 34.45
C ASN A 54 -3.18 -11.33 34.75
N PHE A 55 -3.46 -10.27 34.01
CA PHE A 55 -4.69 -9.48 34.17
C PHE A 55 -5.89 -10.13 33.48
N SER A 56 -7.06 -10.03 34.09
CA SER A 56 -8.38 -10.29 33.49
C SER A 56 -8.90 -9.06 32.73
N TYR A 57 -9.89 -9.24 31.85
CA TYR A 57 -10.48 -8.10 31.13
C TYR A 57 -11.15 -7.06 32.06
N PRO A 58 -11.88 -7.43 33.13
CA PRO A 58 -12.38 -6.47 34.10
C PRO A 58 -11.28 -5.65 34.78
N GLU A 59 -10.18 -6.29 35.19
CA GLU A 59 -9.03 -5.59 35.79
C GLU A 59 -8.38 -4.62 34.79
N LEU A 60 -8.27 -5.00 33.51
CA LEU A 60 -7.77 -4.10 32.46
C LEU A 60 -8.69 -2.89 32.25
N ALA A 61 -10.01 -3.07 32.35
CA ALA A 61 -10.96 -1.97 32.26
C ALA A 61 -10.81 -0.99 33.45
N GLU A 62 -10.68 -1.52 34.66
CA GLU A 62 -10.46 -0.73 35.87
C GLU A 62 -9.12 0.04 35.83
N LEU A 63 -8.05 -0.60 35.35
CA LEU A 63 -6.76 0.06 35.14
C LEU A 63 -6.85 1.18 34.10
N ALA A 64 -7.63 1.00 33.04
CA ALA A 64 -7.82 2.02 32.02
C ALA A 64 -8.57 3.25 32.54
N GLU A 65 -9.52 3.09 33.46
CA GLU A 65 -10.23 4.21 34.11
C GLU A 65 -9.30 5.12 34.93
N HIS A 66 -8.18 4.59 35.41
CA HIS A 66 -7.21 5.31 36.24
C HIS A 66 -5.93 5.69 35.48
N ALA A 67 -5.84 5.34 34.20
CA ALA A 67 -4.69 5.68 33.36
C ALA A 67 -4.66 7.18 33.05
N GLU A 68 -3.46 7.74 32.89
CA GLU A 68 -3.31 9.11 32.43
C GLU A 68 -3.84 9.25 31.00
N GLU A 69 -4.74 10.21 30.78
CA GLU A 69 -5.34 10.46 29.48
C GLU A 69 -4.25 10.86 28.45
N PHE A 70 -4.39 10.38 27.21
CA PHE A 70 -3.52 10.73 26.07
C PHE A 70 -2.02 10.42 26.24
N TYR A 71 -1.65 9.47 27.10
CA TYR A 71 -0.25 9.03 27.28
C TYR A 71 0.41 8.50 25.99
N ALA A 72 -0.35 7.79 25.14
CA ALA A 72 0.11 7.27 23.85
C ALA A 72 -1.06 7.05 22.87
N ALA A 73 -0.76 7.00 21.56
CA ALA A 73 -1.71 6.69 20.49
C ALA A 73 -1.25 5.46 19.71
N ILE A 74 -2.19 4.56 19.37
CA ILE A 74 -1.93 3.36 18.56
C ILE A 74 -2.87 3.36 17.36
N ASP A 75 -2.29 3.37 16.16
CA ASP A 75 -3.03 3.34 14.89
C ASP A 75 -3.15 1.88 14.40
N THR A 76 -4.39 1.38 14.24
CA THR A 76 -4.69 -0.05 14.02
C THR A 76 -5.06 -0.43 12.60
N GLU A 77 -5.13 0.54 11.70
CA GLU A 77 -5.51 0.34 10.31
C GLU A 77 -4.43 1.05 9.51
N TYR A 78 -3.58 0.36 8.73
CA TYR A 78 -2.79 1.09 7.72
C TYR A 78 -3.72 1.49 6.56
N GLU A 79 -4.72 2.30 6.87
CA GLU A 79 -5.31 3.28 5.98
C GLU A 79 -4.64 4.58 6.40
N GLY A 80 -3.55 4.95 5.72
CA GLY A 80 -3.04 6.31 5.86
C GLY A 80 -4.17 7.32 5.57
N PHE A 81 -3.95 8.60 5.85
CA PHE A 81 -4.94 9.66 5.57
C PHE A 81 -5.55 9.58 4.15
N SER A 82 -4.80 9.04 3.18
CA SER A 82 -5.26 8.75 1.81
C SER A 82 -4.72 7.40 1.31
N HIS A 83 -5.11 7.01 0.09
CA HIS A 83 -4.48 5.90 -0.59
C HIS A 83 -2.96 6.14 -0.78
N PRO A 84 -2.15 5.07 -0.76
CA PRO A 84 -0.72 5.18 -1.05
C PRO A 84 -0.44 5.67 -2.47
N GLU A 85 0.45 6.65 -2.60
CA GLU A 85 0.97 7.16 -3.87
C GLU A 85 2.39 6.65 -4.14
N MET A 86 2.52 5.32 -4.20
CA MET A 86 3.83 4.64 -4.27
C MET A 86 4.62 4.99 -5.54
N GLY A 87 3.94 5.41 -6.62
CA GLY A 87 4.58 5.89 -7.85
C GLY A 87 5.45 7.13 -7.65
N HIS A 88 5.24 7.91 -6.58
CA HIS A 88 5.99 9.12 -6.30
C HIS A 88 7.11 8.94 -5.27
N MET A 89 7.46 7.70 -4.89
CA MET A 89 8.60 7.48 -4.01
C MET A 89 9.90 7.99 -4.63
N LEU A 90 10.74 8.60 -3.79
CA LEU A 90 12.09 8.98 -4.17
C LEU A 90 12.96 7.74 -4.30
N ILE A 91 13.77 7.70 -5.35
CA ILE A 91 14.62 6.57 -5.70
C ILE A 91 16.04 7.06 -5.97
N LYS A 92 17.01 6.15 -5.87
CA LYS A 92 18.36 6.45 -6.33
C LYS A 92 18.37 6.41 -7.85
N ARG A 93 18.97 7.43 -8.46
CA ARG A 93 19.22 7.50 -9.91
C ARG A 93 20.22 6.43 -10.32
N HIS A 94 20.00 5.81 -11.47
CA HIS A 94 20.98 4.89 -12.03
C HIS A 94 22.21 5.71 -12.47
N PRO A 95 23.46 5.29 -12.17
CA PRO A 95 24.66 6.08 -12.47
C PRO A 95 24.87 6.40 -13.95
N LYS A 96 24.22 5.65 -14.84
CA LYS A 96 24.28 5.83 -16.31
C LYS A 96 23.06 6.57 -16.89
N ASP A 97 22.10 6.99 -16.06
CA ASP A 97 20.87 7.63 -16.52
C ASP A 97 20.88 9.14 -16.26
N ASN A 98 21.05 9.90 -17.34
CA ASN A 98 21.08 11.36 -17.33
C ASN A 98 19.70 12.00 -17.51
N PHE A 99 18.63 11.21 -17.61
CA PHE A 99 17.27 11.72 -17.79
C PHE A 99 16.83 12.57 -16.59
N SER A 100 16.25 13.74 -16.83
CA SER A 100 15.83 14.65 -15.75
C SER A 100 14.57 14.20 -15.01
N GLY A 101 13.83 13.24 -15.57
CA GLY A 101 12.54 12.82 -15.08
C GLY A 101 11.36 13.50 -15.80
N ASN A 102 10.20 12.86 -15.71
CA ASN A 102 8.97 13.29 -16.39
C ASN A 102 7.88 13.78 -15.44
N CYS A 103 8.00 13.54 -14.13
CA CYS A 103 6.97 13.93 -13.17
C CYS A 103 6.94 15.46 -13.01
N PRO A 104 5.79 16.13 -13.16
CA PRO A 104 5.71 17.59 -13.03
C PRO A 104 5.89 18.07 -11.59
N PHE A 105 5.69 17.20 -10.60
CA PHE A 105 5.80 17.55 -9.17
C PHE A 105 7.19 17.28 -8.60
N HIS A 106 7.76 16.13 -8.94
CA HIS A 106 8.97 15.61 -8.28
C HIS A 106 10.16 15.42 -9.21
N GLN A 107 9.97 15.62 -10.52
CA GLN A 107 10.95 15.33 -11.57
C GLN A 107 11.33 13.85 -11.62
N ASP A 108 12.25 13.40 -10.76
CA ASP A 108 12.90 12.09 -10.79
C ASP A 108 12.42 11.10 -9.70
N CYS A 109 11.18 11.23 -9.24
CA CYS A 109 10.50 10.16 -8.51
C CYS A 109 10.35 8.90 -9.39
N LEU A 110 9.95 7.77 -8.80
CA LEU A 110 9.80 6.49 -9.51
C LEU A 110 9.00 6.62 -10.82
N GLU A 111 7.79 7.18 -10.79
CA GLU A 111 6.97 7.42 -11.99
C GLU A 111 7.68 8.34 -12.98
N GLY A 112 8.32 9.38 -12.47
CA GLY A 112 9.09 10.33 -13.28
C GLY A 112 10.23 9.65 -14.04
N MET A 113 10.75 8.54 -13.56
CA MET A 113 11.87 7.82 -14.17
C MET A 113 11.47 6.53 -14.90
N ALA A 114 10.40 5.85 -14.50
CA ALA A 114 10.08 4.48 -14.94
C ALA A 114 8.73 4.35 -15.66
N ALA A 115 7.90 5.41 -15.68
CA ALA A 115 6.62 5.32 -16.38
C ALA A 115 6.83 5.21 -17.91
N GLY A 116 5.87 4.59 -18.62
CA GLY A 116 5.89 4.52 -20.09
C GLY A 116 6.16 5.87 -20.79
N PRO A 117 5.49 6.98 -20.40
CA PRO A 117 5.81 8.31 -20.91
C PRO A 117 7.23 8.81 -20.58
N ALA A 118 7.79 8.40 -19.43
CA ALA A 118 9.18 8.70 -19.08
C ALA A 118 10.15 7.97 -20.02
N ILE A 119 9.88 6.70 -20.33
CA ILE A 119 10.65 5.92 -21.32
C ILE A 119 10.59 6.59 -22.69
N GLU A 120 9.39 6.95 -23.16
CA GLU A 120 9.20 7.60 -24.46
C GLU A 120 9.94 8.94 -24.54
N LYS A 121 9.84 9.76 -23.50
CA LYS A 121 10.55 11.05 -23.46
C LYS A 121 12.06 10.88 -23.35
N ARG A 122 12.53 9.85 -22.63
CA ARG A 122 13.97 9.55 -22.46
C ARG A 122 14.61 9.07 -23.75
N LEU A 123 13.96 8.18 -24.48
CA LEU A 123 14.54 7.47 -25.63
C LEU A 123 14.04 7.97 -27.00
N GLY A 124 12.99 8.80 -27.02
CA GLY A 124 12.33 9.22 -28.25
C GLY A 124 11.46 8.13 -28.91
N VAL A 125 11.33 6.96 -28.28
CA VAL A 125 10.53 5.82 -28.77
C VAL A 125 9.70 5.23 -27.64
N LYS A 126 8.48 4.80 -27.95
CA LYS A 126 7.62 4.10 -26.98
C LYS A 126 8.30 2.81 -26.51
N GLY A 127 8.22 2.51 -25.22
CA GLY A 127 8.83 1.30 -24.65
C GLY A 127 8.36 -0.01 -25.31
N GLN A 128 7.12 -0.06 -25.82
CA GLN A 128 6.61 -1.22 -26.56
C GLN A 128 7.32 -1.48 -27.91
N ASN A 129 7.99 -0.46 -28.46
CA ASN A 129 8.73 -0.54 -29.73
C ASN A 129 10.24 -0.71 -29.50
N LEU A 130 10.69 -0.74 -28.23
CA LEU A 130 12.09 -0.91 -27.89
C LEU A 130 12.47 -2.39 -28.01
N LEU A 131 13.68 -2.67 -28.50
CA LEU A 131 14.17 -4.05 -28.65
C LEU A 131 14.37 -4.69 -27.28
N ALA A 132 14.12 -6.01 -27.18
CA ALA A 132 14.19 -6.74 -25.91
C ALA A 132 15.61 -6.82 -25.31
N ASP A 133 16.64 -6.68 -26.14
CA ASP A 133 18.05 -6.68 -25.75
C ASP A 133 18.61 -5.29 -25.46
N ASP A 134 17.79 -4.24 -25.57
CA ASP A 134 18.23 -2.87 -25.26
C ASP A 134 18.70 -2.77 -23.80
N SER A 135 19.87 -2.16 -23.64
CA SER A 135 20.51 -1.96 -22.32
C SER A 135 19.67 -1.13 -21.36
N PHE A 136 18.75 -0.30 -21.87
CA PHE A 136 17.84 0.51 -21.06
C PHE A 136 16.96 -0.34 -20.15
N TRP A 137 16.60 -1.57 -20.54
CA TRP A 137 15.80 -2.44 -19.68
C TRP A 137 16.48 -2.80 -18.35
N GLN A 138 17.81 -2.72 -18.28
CA GLN A 138 18.54 -2.87 -17.01
C GLN A 138 18.36 -1.65 -16.09
N ILE A 139 18.28 -0.45 -16.69
CA ILE A 139 18.02 0.80 -15.98
C ILE A 139 16.56 0.80 -15.48
N GLU A 140 15.62 0.39 -16.33
CA GLU A 140 14.20 0.27 -15.98
C GLU A 140 14.01 -0.73 -14.82
N ALA A 141 14.61 -1.91 -14.93
CA ALA A 141 14.56 -2.92 -13.87
C ALA A 141 15.19 -2.43 -12.55
N PHE A 142 16.25 -1.62 -12.60
CA PHE A 142 16.86 -1.01 -11.42
C PHE A 142 15.90 -0.09 -10.67
N TYR A 143 15.08 0.69 -11.37
CA TYR A 143 14.08 1.55 -10.72
C TYR A 143 12.91 0.76 -10.13
N LEU A 144 12.37 -0.20 -10.87
CA LEU A 144 11.27 -1.05 -10.38
C LEU A 144 11.72 -1.96 -9.23
N ALA A 145 12.96 -2.45 -9.25
CA ALA A 145 13.53 -3.22 -8.14
C ALA A 145 13.65 -2.39 -6.85
N GLN A 146 13.96 -1.10 -6.93
CA GLN A 146 13.94 -0.20 -5.76
C GLN A 146 12.52 -0.03 -5.21
N CYS A 147 11.51 0.04 -6.07
CA CYS A 147 10.11 0.04 -5.64
C CYS A 147 9.77 -1.24 -4.85
N ALA A 148 10.12 -2.41 -5.38
CA ALA A 148 9.91 -3.68 -4.69
C ALA A 148 10.70 -3.76 -3.37
N TYR A 149 11.94 -3.26 -3.35
CA TYR A 149 12.79 -3.18 -2.15
C TYR A 149 12.13 -2.33 -1.06
N ASN A 150 11.75 -1.09 -1.37
CA ASN A 150 11.10 -0.18 -0.42
C ASN A 150 9.77 -0.77 0.08
N THR A 151 8.97 -1.34 -0.83
CA THR A 151 7.71 -2.00 -0.48
C THR A 151 7.91 -3.17 0.47
N THR A 152 8.94 -3.99 0.22
CA THR A 152 9.28 -5.14 1.07
C THR A 152 9.63 -4.70 2.48
N LEU A 153 10.51 -3.69 2.61
CA LEU A 153 10.96 -3.23 3.93
C LEU A 153 9.89 -2.46 4.70
N MET A 154 8.94 -1.83 4.02
CA MET A 154 7.87 -1.07 4.66
C MET A 154 6.67 -1.94 5.03
N PHE A 155 6.30 -2.90 4.17
CA PHE A 155 5.03 -3.62 4.29
C PHE A 155 5.17 -5.14 4.44
N SER A 156 6.34 -5.71 4.15
CA SER A 156 6.59 -7.16 4.20
C SER A 156 5.45 -8.00 3.57
N PRO A 157 5.04 -7.72 2.31
CA PRO A 157 3.90 -8.39 1.71
C PRO A 157 4.20 -9.87 1.41
N ASP A 158 3.17 -10.68 1.21
CA ASP A 158 3.34 -12.05 0.72
C ASP A 158 3.69 -12.10 -0.77
N ARG A 159 3.23 -11.10 -1.55
CA ARG A 159 3.43 -10.97 -3.01
C ARG A 159 3.41 -9.51 -3.45
N ILE A 160 4.16 -9.21 -4.50
CA ILE A 160 4.18 -7.94 -5.23
C ILE A 160 3.78 -8.23 -6.68
N ILE A 161 2.71 -7.58 -7.14
CA ILE A 161 2.18 -7.76 -8.49
C ILE A 161 2.47 -6.50 -9.30
N PHE A 162 3.35 -6.61 -10.29
CA PHE A 162 3.66 -5.53 -11.21
C PHE A 162 2.79 -5.63 -12.47
N GLY A 163 1.88 -4.67 -12.63
CA GLY A 163 1.05 -4.51 -13.82
C GLY A 163 1.55 -3.41 -14.77
N GLY A 164 0.70 -3.03 -15.74
CA GLY A 164 0.97 -1.95 -16.68
C GLY A 164 1.80 -2.35 -17.90
N GLY A 165 1.81 -1.48 -18.92
CA GLY A 165 2.38 -1.78 -20.25
C GLY A 165 3.88 -2.08 -20.26
N VAL A 166 4.66 -1.45 -19.36
CA VAL A 166 6.11 -1.70 -19.24
C VAL A 166 6.38 -3.14 -18.81
N MET A 167 5.61 -3.65 -17.85
CA MET A 167 5.78 -5.00 -17.29
C MET A 167 5.18 -6.11 -18.17
N LYS A 168 4.57 -5.76 -19.31
CA LYS A 168 4.18 -6.73 -20.35
C LYS A 168 5.37 -7.24 -21.16
N GLN A 169 6.52 -6.57 -21.10
CA GLN A 169 7.72 -7.03 -21.77
C GLN A 169 8.23 -8.31 -21.07
N GLU A 170 8.28 -9.44 -21.78
CA GLU A 170 8.52 -10.77 -21.17
C GLU A 170 9.80 -10.84 -20.34
N HIS A 171 10.84 -10.13 -20.76
CA HIS A 171 12.14 -10.09 -20.08
C HIS A 171 12.13 -9.26 -18.79
N MET A 172 11.15 -8.37 -18.58
CA MET A 172 11.17 -7.41 -17.47
C MET A 172 10.97 -8.07 -16.12
N LYS A 173 10.06 -9.06 -16.01
CA LYS A 173 9.85 -9.78 -14.73
C LYS A 173 11.16 -10.31 -14.18
N LYS A 174 11.92 -11.03 -15.01
CA LYS A 174 13.18 -11.64 -14.59
C LYS A 174 14.25 -10.60 -14.23
N LYS A 175 14.38 -9.53 -15.03
CA LYS A 175 15.33 -8.44 -14.72
C LYS A 175 15.01 -7.74 -13.40
N VAL A 176 13.73 -7.47 -13.11
CA VAL A 176 13.30 -6.87 -11.85
C VAL A 176 13.59 -7.80 -10.67
N GLN A 177 13.27 -9.10 -10.80
CA GLN A 177 13.57 -10.11 -9.79
C GLN A 177 15.07 -10.19 -9.48
N ASP A 178 15.91 -10.31 -10.50
CA ASP A 178 17.36 -10.41 -10.33
C ASP A 178 17.93 -9.18 -9.62
N LYS A 179 17.50 -7.99 -10.06
CA LYS A 179 17.97 -6.74 -9.46
C LYS A 179 17.43 -6.51 -8.05
N PHE A 180 16.21 -6.95 -7.77
CA PHE A 180 15.64 -6.90 -6.43
C PHE A 180 16.40 -7.80 -5.45
N VAL A 181 16.74 -9.03 -5.85
CA VAL A 181 17.54 -9.96 -5.02
C VAL A 181 18.91 -9.38 -4.71
N GLU A 182 19.56 -8.74 -5.70
CA GLU A 182 20.82 -8.01 -5.50
C GLU A 182 20.68 -6.89 -4.47
N LEU A 183 19.59 -6.10 -4.53
CA LEU A 183 19.33 -5.00 -3.59
C LEU A 183 19.04 -5.48 -2.17
N ILE A 184 18.25 -6.55 -2.01
CA ILE A 184 17.94 -7.13 -0.69
C ILE A 184 19.21 -7.70 -0.05
N ASN A 185 20.12 -8.30 -0.83
CA ASN A 185 21.42 -8.78 -0.37
C ASN A 185 21.33 -9.66 0.90
N GLY A 186 20.28 -10.48 1.00
CA GLY A 186 20.03 -11.35 2.15
C GLY A 186 19.70 -10.64 3.48
N TYR A 187 19.36 -9.35 3.46
CA TYR A 187 19.11 -8.57 4.67
C TYR A 187 17.84 -9.01 5.42
N VAL A 188 16.77 -9.34 4.69
CA VAL A 188 15.52 -9.87 5.23
C VAL A 188 15.13 -11.15 4.51
N GLU A 189 14.42 -12.02 5.21
CA GLU A 189 13.80 -13.19 4.59
C GLU A 189 12.68 -12.73 3.65
N ILE A 190 12.61 -13.34 2.46
CA ILE A 190 11.61 -13.05 1.44
C ILE A 190 10.98 -14.36 0.96
N PRO A 191 9.72 -14.34 0.48
CA PRO A 191 9.14 -15.50 -0.18
C PRO A 191 9.96 -15.89 -1.44
N PRO A 192 9.79 -17.12 -1.95
CA PRO A 192 10.46 -17.57 -3.17
C PRO A 192 10.25 -16.58 -4.33
N ILE A 193 11.34 -16.09 -4.92
CA ILE A 193 11.32 -14.92 -5.81
C ILE A 193 10.34 -15.03 -6.98
N ASP A 194 10.18 -16.23 -7.54
CA ASP A 194 9.29 -16.51 -8.66
C ASP A 194 7.79 -16.43 -8.30
N SER A 195 7.47 -16.58 -7.02
CA SER A 195 6.13 -16.41 -6.45
C SER A 195 5.93 -15.06 -5.76
N TYR A 196 7.04 -14.36 -5.48
CA TYR A 196 7.04 -13.11 -4.74
C TYR A 196 6.79 -11.92 -5.65
N ILE A 197 7.63 -11.72 -6.67
CA ILE A 197 7.46 -10.65 -7.67
C ILE A 197 6.90 -11.27 -8.94
N ILE A 198 5.64 -10.96 -9.24
CA ILE A 198 4.88 -11.57 -10.34
C ILE A 198 4.18 -10.53 -11.21
N THR A 199 3.68 -10.98 -12.35
CA THR A 199 2.79 -10.22 -13.23
C THR A 199 1.34 -10.68 -13.03
N PRO A 200 0.33 -9.82 -13.28
CA PRO A 200 -1.07 -10.17 -13.04
C PRO A 200 -1.54 -11.33 -13.93
N GLU A 201 -2.07 -12.39 -13.31
CA GLU A 201 -2.69 -13.52 -14.03
C GLU A 201 -3.97 -13.11 -14.79
N LEU A 202 -4.66 -12.08 -14.30
CA LEU A 202 -5.85 -11.51 -14.94
C LEU A 202 -5.51 -10.59 -16.12
N GLY A 203 -4.23 -10.41 -16.45
CA GLY A 203 -3.77 -9.52 -17.51
C GLY A 203 -4.35 -8.10 -17.36
N ASP A 204 -4.88 -7.57 -18.46
CA ASP A 204 -5.48 -6.23 -18.51
C ASP A 204 -6.83 -6.12 -17.79
N ASN A 205 -7.43 -7.24 -17.39
CA ASN A 205 -8.75 -7.27 -16.77
C ASN A 205 -8.70 -7.10 -15.25
N ALA A 206 -7.51 -7.06 -14.63
CA ALA A 206 -7.36 -6.98 -13.17
C ALA A 206 -8.15 -5.82 -12.57
N GLY A 207 -8.12 -4.63 -13.19
CA GLY A 207 -8.85 -3.45 -12.73
C GLY A 207 -10.37 -3.61 -12.82
N ILE A 208 -10.88 -4.08 -13.97
CA ILE A 208 -12.32 -4.27 -14.20
C ILE A 208 -12.88 -5.36 -13.28
N ILE A 209 -12.18 -6.49 -13.16
CA ILE A 209 -12.57 -7.59 -12.26
C ILE A 209 -12.53 -7.13 -10.80
N GLY A 210 -11.53 -6.34 -10.42
CA GLY A 210 -11.45 -5.71 -9.10
C GLY A 210 -12.67 -4.83 -8.81
N GLY A 211 -13.07 -3.98 -9.77
CA GLY A 211 -14.28 -3.16 -9.68
C GLY A 211 -15.56 -3.99 -9.51
N LEU A 212 -15.72 -5.06 -10.28
CA LEU A 212 -16.86 -5.99 -10.15
C LEU A 212 -16.84 -6.74 -8.80
N ALA A 213 -15.65 -7.10 -8.30
CA ALA A 213 -15.50 -7.73 -6.99
C ALA A 213 -15.90 -6.79 -5.85
N LEU A 214 -15.53 -5.51 -5.95
CA LEU A 214 -15.96 -4.45 -5.02
C LEU A 214 -17.48 -4.26 -5.07
N ALA A 215 -18.06 -4.20 -6.27
CA ALA A 215 -19.51 -4.12 -6.44
C ALA A 215 -20.24 -5.31 -5.81
N ARG A 216 -19.74 -6.55 -6.04
CA ARG A 216 -20.27 -7.77 -5.42
C ARG A 216 -20.16 -7.74 -3.90
N LYS A 217 -19.06 -7.24 -3.34
CA LYS A 217 -18.87 -7.07 -1.88
C LYS A 217 -19.87 -6.07 -1.32
N ALA A 218 -20.08 -4.94 -2.01
CA ALA A 218 -21.06 -3.93 -1.62
C ALA A 218 -22.50 -4.48 -1.65
N VAL A 219 -22.85 -5.29 -2.65
CA VAL A 219 -24.18 -5.93 -2.74
C VAL A 219 -24.38 -6.99 -1.64
N ARG A 220 -23.38 -7.85 -1.38
CA ARG A 220 -23.45 -8.87 -0.32
C ARG A 220 -23.54 -8.26 1.07
N ASN A 221 -22.83 -7.17 1.32
CA ASN A 221 -22.89 -6.46 2.60
C ASN A 221 -24.21 -5.68 2.80
N LYS A 222 -25.08 -5.62 1.77
CA LYS A 222 -26.41 -5.00 1.81
C LYS A 222 -27.57 -6.01 1.92
N GLN A 223 -27.30 -7.32 1.91
CA GLN A 223 -28.34 -8.31 2.21
C GLN A 223 -28.56 -8.40 3.73
N PRO A 224 -29.81 -8.35 4.23
CA PRO A 224 -30.12 -8.39 5.66
C PRO A 224 -29.69 -9.68 6.35
#